data_AF-A0A0F9NIF8-F1
#
_entry.id   AF-A0A0F9NIF8-F1
#
_cell.length_a   1.000
_cell.length_b   1.000
_cell.length_c   1.000
_cell.angle_alpha   90.00
_cell.angle_beta   90.00
_cell.angle_gamma   90.00
#
_symmetry.space_group_name_H-M   'P 1'
#
loop_
_entity.id
_entity.type
_entity.pdbx_description
1 polymer ?
#
loop_
_entity_poly.entity_id
_entity_poly.type
_entity_poly.pdbx_seq_one_letter_code
_entity_poly.pdbx_strand_id
1 'polypeptide(L)' 'MRDLKRIKRILKLIEKIWYKNPDLRLCQLLYKLDLAEGSFYLEDDISELWLKQELRKD' A
#
# COMPACT_ATOMS: atom_id res chain seq x y z
N MET A 1 4.90 10.89 3.44
CA MET A 1 5.00 10.34 4.81
C MET A 1 6.00 11.08 5.71
N ARG A 2 5.49 11.88 6.65
CA ARG A 2 6.30 12.51 7.72
C ARG A 2 6.16 11.82 9.10
N ASP A 3 5.14 10.98 9.29
CA ASP A 3 4.90 10.23 10.53
C ASP A 3 5.58 8.84 10.51
N LEU A 4 6.57 8.65 11.38
CA LEU A 4 7.30 7.38 11.54
C LEU A 4 6.39 6.21 11.94
N LYS A 5 5.36 6.44 12.74
CA LYS A 5 4.40 5.39 13.14
C LYS A 5 3.59 4.95 11.92
N ARG A 6 3.20 5.88 11.05
CA ARG A 6 2.47 5.60 9.81
C ARG A 6 3.31 4.78 8.83
N ILE A 7 4.58 5.14 8.63
CA ILE A 7 5.51 4.37 7.78
C ILE A 7 5.53 2.89 8.20
N LYS A 8 5.69 2.62 9.50
CA LYS A 8 5.70 1.24 10.02
C LYS A 8 4.40 0.50 9.75
N ARG A 9 3.24 1.15 9.90
CA ARG A 9 1.93 0.53 9.61
C ARG A 9 1.77 0.19 8.13
N ILE A 10 2.15 1.12 7.26
CA ILE A 10 2.05 0.97 5.79
C ILE A 10 2.93 -0.18 5.31
N LEU A 11 4.18 -0.23 5.77
CA LEU A 11 5.09 -1.33 5.45
C LEU A 11 4.51 -2.68 5.91
N LYS A 12 3.88 -2.75 7.09
CA LYS A 12 3.21 -3.98 7.53
C LYS A 12 1.98 -4.35 6.69
N LEU A 13 1.25 -3.38 6.15
CA LEU A 13 0.13 -3.68 5.23
C LEU A 13 0.64 -4.20 3.89
N ILE A 14 1.66 -3.55 3.31
CA ILE A 14 2.31 -3.98 2.06
C ILE A 14 2.86 -5.39 2.20
N GLU A 15 3.58 -5.68 3.29
CA GLU A 15 4.10 -7.01 3.60
C GLU A 15 3.00 -8.09 3.61
N LYS A 16 1.87 -7.82 4.28
CA LYS A 16 0.74 -8.76 4.33
C LYS A 16 0.11 -9.01 2.97
N ILE A 17 -0.10 -7.96 2.17
CA ILE A 17 -0.67 -8.07 0.81
C ILE A 17 0.27 -8.86 -0.09
N TRP A 18 1.58 -8.61 0.02
CA TRP A 18 2.58 -9.30 -0.79
C TRP A 18 2.67 -10.78 -0.43
N TYR A 19 2.64 -11.15 0.86
CA TYR A 19 2.57 -12.55 1.26
C TYR A 19 1.29 -13.25 0.81
N LYS A 20 0.18 -12.52 0.72
CA LYS A 20 -1.09 -13.04 0.19
C LYS A 20 -1.04 -13.26 -1.33
N ASN A 21 -0.23 -12.48 -2.05
CA ASN A 21 -0.12 -12.50 -3.50
C ASN A 21 1.36 -12.62 -3.92
N PRO A 22 2.01 -13.77 -3.71
CA PRO A 22 3.45 -13.92 -3.94
C PRO A 22 3.86 -13.67 -5.40
N ASP A 23 2.94 -13.89 -6.35
CA ASP A 23 3.15 -13.62 -7.78
C ASP A 23 3.18 -12.12 -8.11
N LEU A 24 2.56 -11.29 -7.25
CA LEU A 24 2.58 -9.85 -7.39
C LEU A 24 3.90 -9.32 -6.85
N ARG A 25 4.82 -8.92 -7.74
CA ARG A 25 6.11 -8.36 -7.32
C ARG A 25 5.90 -7.04 -6.57
N LEU A 26 6.79 -6.73 -5.63
CA LEU A 26 6.72 -5.50 -4.84
C LEU A 26 6.52 -4.24 -5.69
N CYS A 27 7.27 -4.08 -6.79
CA CYS A 27 7.11 -2.92 -7.67
C CYS A 27 5.74 -2.85 -8.35
N GLN A 28 5.11 -3.99 -8.66
CA GLN A 28 3.77 -4.02 -9.22
C GLN A 28 2.72 -3.62 -8.18
N LEU A 29 2.90 -4.03 -6.92
CA LEU A 29 2.06 -3.59 -5.81
C LEU A 29 2.18 -2.07 -5.57
N LEU A 30 3.40 -1.53 -5.57
CA LEU A 30 3.62 -0.08 -5.45
C LEU A 30 3.05 0.68 -6.64
N TYR A 31 3.16 0.14 -7.86
CA TYR A 31 2.55 0.73 -9.05
C TYR A 31 1.02 0.73 -8.98
N LYS A 32 0.38 -0.32 -8.46
CA LYS A 32 -1.07 -0.34 -8.20
C LYS A 32 -1.50 0.73 -7.19
N LEU A 33 -0.71 0.92 -6.14
CA LEU A 33 -0.94 1.97 -5.15
C LEU A 33 -0.83 3.36 -5.79
N ASP A 34 0.16 3.57 -6.66
CA ASP A 34 0.38 4.81 -7.40
C ASP A 34 -0.75 5.11 -8.40
N LEU A 35 -1.19 4.10 -9.16
CA LEU A 35 -2.29 4.20 -10.12
C LEU A 35 -3.64 4.52 -9.48
N ALA A 36 -3.86 4.10 -8.22
CA ALA A 36 -5.10 4.39 -7.52
C ALA A 36 -5.26 5.88 -7.16
N GLU A 37 -4.16 6.64 -7.08
CA GLU A 37 -4.13 7.93 -6.38
C GLU A 37 -3.51 9.08 -7.19
N GLY A 38 -2.62 8.81 -8.17
CA GLY A 38 -1.93 9.84 -8.94
C GLY A 38 -0.63 10.32 -8.29
N SER A 39 0.47 10.24 -9.04
CA SER A 39 1.85 10.10 -8.55
C SER A 39 2.48 11.27 -7.79
N PHE A 40 1.84 12.43 -7.70
CA PHE A 40 2.44 13.62 -7.09
C PHE A 40 1.77 14.10 -5.79
N TYR A 41 0.60 13.56 -5.43
CA TYR A 41 -0.14 13.95 -4.22
C TYR A 41 -0.65 12.73 -3.46
N LEU A 42 0.18 11.70 -3.33
CA LEU A 42 -0.13 10.52 -2.54
C LEU A 42 -0.26 10.91 -1.05
N GLU A 43 -1.48 11.24 -0.63
CA GLU A 43 -1.77 11.48 0.77
C GLU A 43 -1.67 10.16 1.53
N ASP A 44 -0.88 10.19 2.61
CA ASP A 44 -0.55 8.97 3.34
C ASP A 44 -1.80 8.26 3.90
N ASP A 45 -2.85 9.01 4.23
CA ASP A 45 -4.11 8.48 4.78
C ASP A 45 -4.93 7.73 3.73
N ILE A 46 -4.90 8.20 2.48
CA ILE A 46 -5.58 7.54 1.37
C ILE A 46 -4.84 6.26 0.99
N SER A 47 -3.50 6.30 0.96
CA SER A 47 -2.67 5.09 0.81
C SER A 47 -2.97 4.04 1.87
N GLU A 48 -3.08 4.45 3.14
CA GLU A 48 -3.40 3.53 4.24
C GLU A 48 -4.80 2.93 4.05
N LEU A 49 -5.77 3.72 3.60
CA LEU A 49 -7.13 3.28 3.33
C LEU A 49 -7.18 2.27 2.18
N TRP A 50 -6.53 2.56 1.06
CA TRP A 50 -6.46 1.66 -0.10
C TRP A 50 -5.82 0.33 0.28
N LEU A 51 -4.69 0.34 0.98
CA LEU A 51 -4.01 -0.87 1.44
C LEU A 51 -4.89 -1.70 2.39
N LYS A 52 -5.66 -1.06 3.27
CA LYS A 52 -6.63 -1.76 4.13
C LYS A 52 -7.77 -2.40 3.33
N GLN A 53 -8.23 -1.75 2.27
CA GLN A 53 -9.26 -2.31 1.40
C GLN A 53 -8.72 -3.48 0.58
N GLU A 54 -7.53 -3.34 0.01
CA GLU A 54 -6.88 -4.40 -0.77
C GLU A 54 -6.62 -5.65 0.07
N LEU A 55 -6.18 -5.48 1.32
CA LEU A 55 -5.97 -6.61 2.24
C LEU A 55 -7.28 -7.38 2.56
N ARG A 56 -8.44 -6.73 2.44
CA ARG A 56 -9.76 -7.35 2.65
C ARG A 56 -10.30 -8.06 1.42
N LYS A 57 -9.73 -7.83 0.23
CA LYS A 57 -10.13 -8.57 -0.98
C LYS A 57 -9.60 -10.00 -0.87
N ASP A 58 -10.46 -10.98 -1.11
CA ASP A 58 -10.16 -12.41 -1.00
C ASP A 58 -9.08 -12.88 -1.98
#